data_AF-I6YVC1-F1
#
_entry.id   AF-I6YVC1-F1
#
_cell.length_a   1.000
_cell.length_b   1.000
_cell.length_c   1.000
_cell.angle_alpha   90.00
_cell.angle_beta   90.00
_cell.angle_gamma   90.00
#
_symmetry.space_group_name_H-M   'P 1'
#
loop_
_entity.id
_entity.type
_entity.pdbx_description
1 polymer ?
#
loop_
_entity_poly.entity_id
_entity_poly.type
_entity_poly.pdbx_seq_one_letter_code
_entity_poly.pdbx_strand_id
1 'polypeptide(L)' 'MKFGIIAAGTGERLKEEGITAPKPMVEIAGKPLIRIIIDEALRNGASSISNFLNDKQTKIICNEF' A
#
# COMPACT_ATOMS: atom_id res chain seq x y z
N MET A 1 -3.41 -10.68 13.31
CA MET A 1 -4.66 -10.12 12.71
C MET A 1 -4.51 -10.05 11.19
N LYS A 2 -5.58 -10.24 10.40
CA LYS A 2 -5.50 -10.11 8.93
C LYS A 2 -5.90 -8.70 8.50
N PHE A 3 -5.08 -8.04 7.68
CA PHE A 3 -5.34 -6.71 7.14
C PHE A 3 -5.54 -6.75 5.62
N GLY A 4 -6.44 -5.91 5.13
CA GLY A 4 -6.66 -5.68 3.70
C GLY A 4 -6.32 -4.23 3.35
N ILE A 5 -5.50 -4.03 2.31
CA ILE A 5 -5.21 -2.71 1.75
C ILE A 5 -5.86 -2.63 0.37
N ILE A 6 -6.73 -1.64 0.17
CA ILE A 6 -7.36 -1.40 -1.13
C ILE A 6 -6.60 -0.26 -1.82
N ALA A 7 -5.65 -0.65 -2.66
CA ALA A 7 -4.79 0.25 -3.42
C ALA A 7 -5.27 0.44 -4.87
N ALA A 8 -6.57 0.28 -5.13
CA ALA A 8 -7.16 0.31 -6.47
C ALA A 8 -7.38 1.71 -7.06
N GLY A 9 -7.15 2.79 -6.30
CA GLY A 9 -7.30 4.15 -6.80
C GLY A 9 -6.27 4.45 -7.90
N THR A 10 -6.75 4.92 -9.06
CA THR A 10 -5.92 5.22 -10.25
C THR A 10 -4.92 6.36 -10.07
N GLY A 11 -5.09 7.18 -9.03
CA GLY A 11 -4.24 8.33 -8.73
C GLY A 11 -4.44 9.51 -9.68
N GLU A 12 -5.62 9.66 -10.27
CA GLU A 12 -5.89 10.66 -11.32
C GLU A 12 -5.51 12.09 -10.93
N ARG A 13 -5.92 12.56 -9.74
CA ARG A 13 -5.53 13.88 -9.22
C ARG A 13 -4.02 14.06 -9.05
N LEU A 14 -3.32 12.99 -8.65
CA LEU A 14 -1.87 13.03 -8.51
C LEU A 14 -1.20 13.19 -9.90
N LYS A 15 -1.76 12.53 -10.93
CA LYS A 15 -1.30 12.68 -12.31
C LYS A 15 -1.53 14.10 -12.84
N GLU A 16 -2.68 14.70 -12.52
CA GLU A 16 -2.98 16.11 -12.87
C GLU A 16 -1.95 17.07 -12.26
N GLU A 17 -1.46 16.76 -11.06
CA GLU A 17 -0.38 17.50 -10.39
C GLU A 17 1.04 17.13 -10.86
N GLY A 18 1.16 16.29 -11.89
CA GLY A 18 2.44 15.90 -12.50
C GLY A 18 3.18 14.77 -11.79
N ILE A 19 2.55 14.11 -10.80
CA ILE A 19 3.13 12.94 -10.13
C ILE A 19 2.93 11.72 -11.03
N THR A 20 4.05 11.16 -11.51
CA THR A 20 4.08 10.03 -12.44
C THR A 20 4.14 8.67 -11.73
N ALA A 21 4.54 8.65 -10.45
CA ALA A 21 4.56 7.44 -9.66
C ALA A 21 3.13 6.90 -9.45
N PRO A 22 2.91 5.57 -9.52
CA PRO A 22 1.61 5.00 -9.21
C PRO A 22 1.27 5.28 -7.74
N LYS A 23 -0.01 5.56 -7.43
CA LYS A 23 -0.47 5.99 -6.09
C LYS A 23 0.16 5.22 -4.91
N PRO A 24 0.26 3.88 -4.92
CA PRO A 24 0.87 3.14 -3.80
C PRO A 24 2.36 3.44 -3.59
N MET A 25 3.06 3.83 -4.65
CA MET A 25 4.50 4.12 -4.68
C MET A 25 4.82 5.61 -4.53
N VAL A 26 3.81 6.48 -4.40
CA VAL A 26 4.04 7.90 -4.12
C VAL A 26 4.83 8.02 -2.82
N GLU A 27 5.93 8.75 -2.86
CA GLU A 27 6.76 8.96 -1.68
C GLU A 27 6.15 10.03 -0.77
N ILE A 28 6.04 9.71 0.52
CA ILE A 28 5.65 10.62 1.58
C ILE A 28 6.73 10.54 2.65
N ALA A 29 7.39 11.66 2.91
CA ALA A 29 8.50 11.74 3.86
C ALA A 29 9.58 10.66 3.64
N GLY A 30 9.97 10.43 2.39
CA GLY A 30 11.00 9.45 2.00
C GLY A 30 10.57 7.98 2.09
N LYS A 31 9.27 7.70 2.26
CA LYS A 31 8.73 6.33 2.25
C LYS A 31 7.59 6.21 1.25
N PRO A 32 7.49 5.10 0.48
CA PRO A 32 6.31 4.84 -0.34
C PRO A 32 5.03 4.83 0.51
N LEU A 33 3.94 5.41 0.00
CA LEU A 33 2.64 5.47 0.67
C LEU A 33 2.19 4.10 1.20
N ILE A 34 2.34 3.05 0.40
CA ILE A 34 1.97 1.68 0.81
C ILE A 34 2.79 1.19 1.99
N ARG A 35 4.06 1.61 2.11
CA ARG A 35 4.95 1.20 3.19
C ARG A 35 4.50 1.79 4.52
N ILE A 36 4.01 3.04 4.51
CA ILE A 36 3.44 3.67 5.70
C ILE A 36 2.25 2.85 6.22
N ILE A 37 1.35 2.41 5.32
CA ILE A 37 0.18 1.60 5.67
C ILE A 37 0.59 0.22 6.20
N ILE A 38 1.57 -0.43 5.56
CA ILE A 38 2.10 -1.74 6.01
C ILE A 38 2.74 -1.61 7.40
N ASP A 39 3.58 -0.59 7.62
CA ASP A 39 4.23 -0.35 8.90
C ASP A 39 3.19 -0.14 10.02
N GLU A 40 2.10 0.58 9.76
CA GLU A 40 1.00 0.74 10.72
C GLU A 40 0.25 -0.57 10.98
N ALA A 41 -0.04 -1.35 9.94
CA ALA A 41 -0.69 -2.64 10.10
C ALA A 41 0.16 -3.58 10.98
N LEU A 42 1.48 -3.62 10.74
CA LEU A 42 2.42 -4.41 11.54
C LEU A 42 2.45 -3.95 13.00
N ARG A 43 2.50 -2.64 13.26
CA ARG A 43 2.40 -2.06 14.62
C ARG A 43 1.13 -2.50 15.35
N ASN A 44 0.03 -2.70 14.62
CA ASN A 44 -1.25 -3.15 15.15
C ASN A 44 -1.41 -4.69 15.16
N GLY A 45 -0.31 -5.44 15.04
CA GLY A 45 -0.34 -6.91 15.14
C GLY A 45 -0.87 -7.61 13.89
N ALA A 46 -0.65 -7.03 12.71
CA ALA A 46 -0.89 -7.74 11.46
C ALA A 46 -0.02 -9.00 11.37
N SER A 47 -0.67 -10.14 11.16
CA SER A 47 -0.04 -11.44 10.89
C SER A 47 -0.08 -11.79 9.41
N SER A 48 -0.92 -11.10 8.62
CA SER A 48 -0.94 -11.18 7.16
C SER A 48 -1.61 -9.93 6.60
N ILE A 49 -1.12 -9.46 5.45
CA ILE A 49 -1.61 -8.28 4.73
C ILE A 49 -1.92 -8.69 3.29
N SER A 50 -3.14 -8.45 2.84
CA SER A 50 -3.54 -8.61 1.43
C SER A 50 -3.69 -7.25 0.78
N ASN A 51 -2.99 -7.00 -0.32
CA ASN A 51 -3.12 -5.80 -1.11
C ASN A 51 -3.95 -6.07 -2.38
N PHE A 52 -4.93 -5.21 -2.65
CA PHE A 52 -5.80 -5.30 -3.82
C PHE A 52 -5.50 -4.12 -4.74
N LEU A 53 -4.95 -4.42 -5.92
CA LEU A 53 -4.62 -3.47 -6.97
C LEU A 53 -5.52 -3.77 -8.17
N ASN A 54 -6.67 -3.11 -8.27
CA ASN A 54 -7.64 -3.32 -9.33
C ASN A 54 -7.89 -4.83 -9.56
N ASP A 55 -7.38 -5.40 -10.67
CA ASP A 55 -7.57 -6.80 -11.07
C ASP A 55 -6.48 -7.76 -10.54
N LYS A 56 -5.54 -7.27 -9.73
CA LYS A 56 -4.43 -8.05 -9.17
C LYS A 56 -4.46 -8.03 -7.65
N GLN A 57 -4.49 -9.21 -7.03
CA GLN A 57 -4.26 -9.38 -5.61
C GLN A 57 -2.81 -9.77 -5.36
N THR A 58 -2.15 -9.10 -4.42
CA THR A 58 -0.85 -9.52 -3.90
C THR A 58 -0.97 -9.75 -2.41
N LYS A 59 -0.59 -10.93 -1.93
CA LYS A 59 -0.67 -11.29 -0.52
C LYS A 59 0.72 -11.36 0.09
N ILE A 60 0.86 -10.76 1.27
CA ILE A 60 2.08 -10.77 2.08
C ILE A 60 1.75 -11.50 3.39
N ILE A 61 2.61 -12.45 3.77
CA ILE A 61 2.52 -13.14 5.05
C ILE A 61 3.58 -12.55 5.96
N CYS A 62 3.18 -12.06 7.14
CA CYS A 62 4.07 -11.28 8.01
C CYS A 62 5.05 -12.14 8.82
N ASN A 63 5.06 -13.46 8.62
CA ASN A 63 6.03 -14.36 9.25
C ASN A 63 7.44 -14.29 8.61
N GLU A 64 7.62 -13.46 7.57
CA GLU A 64 8.88 -13.28 6.84
C GLU A 64 9.52 -11.89 7.06
N PHE A 65 9.14 -11.16 8.11
CA PHE A 65 9.76 -9.89 8.51
C PHE A 65 10.45 -9.99 9.87
#